data_AF-A0A952SK61-F1
#
_entry.id   AF-A0A952SK61-F1
#
_cell.length_a   1.000
_cell.length_b   1.000
_cell.length_c   1.000
_cell.angle_alpha   90.00
_cell.angle_beta   90.00
_cell.angle_gamma   90.00
#
_symmetry.space_group_name_H-M   'P 1'
#
loop_
_entity.id
_entity.type
_entity.pdbx_description
1 polymer ?
#
loop_
_entity_poly.entity_id
_entity_poly.type
_entity_poly.pdbx_seq_one_letter_code
_entity_poly.pdbx_strand_id
1 'polypeptide(L)'
;MQRKRPSSAIIKQRHWYSWKKKRLTLKMQLVVDQAMGTILCLAHAAGWWHDFRVLKESGVRLHLETEAMTDPGNQGLQKRHGKTTMPKKRSKKNPLTMEDKRHNCTISKARVPAEHIFVAVKRFGLRFTLIAAAYNKNLTP
;
A
#
# COMPACT_ATOMS: atom_id res chain seq x y z
N MET A 1 -2.15 44.66 20.30
CA MET A 1 -2.17 43.36 21.01
C MET A 1 -1.34 42.35 20.21
N GLN A 2 -0.06 42.18 20.52
CA GLN A 2 0.81 41.23 19.81
C GLN A 2 0.42 39.80 20.20
N ARG A 3 0.10 38.95 19.22
CA ARG A 3 -0.15 37.52 19.45
C ARG A 3 1.15 36.85 19.89
N LYS A 4 1.29 36.57 21.19
CA LYS A 4 2.38 35.75 21.72
C LYS A 4 2.27 34.33 21.12
N ARG A 5 3.35 33.83 20.52
CA ARG A 5 3.47 32.41 20.11
C ARG A 5 3.37 31.53 21.35
N PRO A 6 2.56 30.45 21.36
CA PRO A 6 2.54 29.53 22.49
C PRO A 6 3.91 28.89 22.69
N SER A 7 4.38 28.86 23.94
CA SER A 7 5.65 28.28 24.35
C SER A 7 5.65 26.75 24.17
N SER A 8 6.58 26.29 23.34
CA SER A 8 7.42 25.06 23.41
C SER A 8 6.91 23.74 24.06
N ALA A 9 5.61 23.50 24.23
CA ALA A 9 5.11 22.29 24.88
C ALA A 9 4.75 21.10 23.94
N ILE A 10 4.99 21.17 22.63
CA ILE A 10 4.54 20.12 21.67
C ILE A 10 5.67 19.68 20.73
N ILE A 11 6.78 19.17 21.26
CA ILE A 11 7.86 18.62 20.42
C ILE A 11 7.62 17.13 20.08
N LYS A 12 6.77 16.41 20.84
CA LYS A 12 6.47 14.98 20.60
C LYS A 12 5.59 14.69 19.38
N GLN A 13 4.88 15.67 18.81
CA GLN A 13 4.01 15.45 17.64
C GLN A 13 4.75 15.44 16.29
N ARG A 14 6.04 15.80 16.24
CA ARG A 14 6.78 15.95 14.97
C ARG A 14 6.90 14.66 14.16
N HIS A 15 6.99 13.50 14.82
CA HIS A 15 7.25 12.23 14.14
C HIS A 15 6.16 11.83 13.12
N TRP A 16 4.91 12.16 13.43
CA TRP A 16 3.74 11.79 12.63
C TRP A 16 3.16 12.97 11.84
N TYR A 17 3.69 14.18 12.04
CA TYR A 17 3.19 15.40 11.43
C TYR A 17 3.74 15.60 10.01
N SER A 18 2.85 15.68 9.02
CA SER A 18 3.25 16.01 7.65
C SER A 18 3.20 17.51 7.43
N TRP A 19 4.36 18.14 7.22
CA TRP A 19 4.46 19.58 6.95
C TRP A 19 3.69 20.00 5.69
N LYS A 20 3.76 19.17 4.63
CA LYS A 20 3.03 19.40 3.38
C LYS A 20 1.52 19.37 3.54
N LYS A 21 1.00 18.54 4.45
CA LYS A 21 -0.45 18.38 4.69
C LYS A 21 -0.95 19.16 5.91
N LYS A 22 -0.04 19.75 6.69
CA LYS A 22 -0.29 20.47 7.96
C LYS A 22 -1.16 19.69 8.94
N ARG A 23 -0.99 18.36 9.02
CA ARG A 23 -1.71 17.47 9.95
C ARG A 23 -0.91 16.20 10.25
N LEU A 24 -1.31 15.50 11.32
CA LEU A 24 -0.83 14.14 11.58
C LEU A 24 -1.27 13.22 10.45
N THR A 25 -0.35 12.41 9.96
CA THR A 25 -0.59 11.49 8.86
C THR A 25 -0.05 10.12 9.22
N LEU A 26 -0.96 9.15 9.25
CA LEU A 26 -0.64 7.73 9.31
C LEU A 26 -0.67 7.16 7.90
N LYS A 27 0.22 6.21 7.63
CA LYS A 27 0.13 5.30 6.50
C LYS A 27 -0.18 3.93 7.05
N MET A 28 -1.14 3.27 6.42
CA MET A 28 -1.47 1.90 6.74
C MET A 28 -1.20 1.00 5.54
N GLN A 29 -0.66 -0.16 5.86
CA GLN A 29 -0.44 -1.29 5.00
C GLN A 29 -1.47 -2.35 5.30
N LEU A 30 -2.13 -2.84 4.27
CA LEU A 30 -3.04 -3.98 4.37
C LEU A 30 -2.57 -5.07 3.41
N VAL A 31 -2.57 -6.30 3.93
CA VAL A 31 -2.48 -7.54 3.15
C VAL A 31 -3.85 -8.18 3.21
N VAL A 32 -4.41 -8.44 2.04
CA VAL A 32 -5.78 -8.95 1.90
C VAL A 32 -5.73 -10.25 1.12
N ASP A 33 -6.46 -11.25 1.60
CA ASP A 33 -6.82 -12.41 0.79
C ASP A 33 -7.98 -12.03 -0.13
N GLN A 34 -7.75 -12.09 -1.44
CA GLN A 34 -8.80 -11.77 -2.39
C GLN A 34 -9.91 -12.82 -2.48
N ALA A 35 -9.61 -14.09 -2.20
CA ALA A 35 -10.59 -15.16 -2.34
C ALA A 35 -11.68 -15.05 -1.27
N MET A 36 -11.28 -14.89 -0.01
CA MET A 36 -12.20 -14.74 1.12
C MET A 36 -12.56 -13.29 1.43
N GLY A 37 -11.82 -12.32 0.91
CA GLY A 37 -12.00 -10.90 1.23
C GLY A 37 -11.54 -10.54 2.65
N THR A 38 -10.68 -11.34 3.26
CA THR A 38 -10.23 -11.18 4.65
C THR A 38 -8.94 -10.37 4.73
N ILE A 39 -8.76 -9.62 5.81
CA ILE A 39 -7.52 -8.88 6.08
C ILE A 39 -6.57 -9.83 6.81
N LEU A 40 -5.49 -10.24 6.16
CA LEU A 40 -4.48 -11.16 6.71
C LEU A 40 -3.48 -10.43 7.60
N CYS A 41 -3.10 -9.21 7.22
CA CYS A 41 -2.13 -8.43 7.98
C CYS A 41 -2.40 -6.93 7.85
N LEU A 42 -2.18 -6.23 8.96
CA LEU A 42 -2.26 -4.78 9.05
C LEU A 42 -0.98 -4.26 9.70
N ALA A 43 -0.32 -3.30 9.04
CA ALA A 43 0.81 -2.57 9.61
C ALA A 43 0.61 -1.07 9.43
N HIS A 44 1.28 -0.26 10.25
CA HIS A 44 1.17 1.20 10.20
C HIS A 44 2.55 1.87 10.29
N ALA A 45 2.68 3.03 9.67
CA ALA A 45 3.89 3.83 9.70
C ALA A 45 3.58 5.32 9.55
N ALA A 46 4.58 6.17 9.79
CA ALA A 46 4.43 7.61 9.64
C ALA A 46 4.19 7.98 8.18
N GLY A 47 3.32 8.96 7.92
CA GLY A 47 2.85 9.25 6.56
C GLY A 47 3.91 9.78 5.59
N TRP A 48 5.09 10.15 6.08
CA TRP A 48 6.25 10.55 5.27
C TRP A 48 7.11 9.36 4.82
N TRP A 49 6.91 8.16 5.39
CA TRP A 49 7.64 6.96 4.98
C TRP A 49 7.26 6.57 3.56
N HIS A 50 8.23 6.12 2.76
CA HIS A 50 7.96 5.57 1.44
C HIS A 50 7.17 4.27 1.56
N ASP A 51 6.25 4.00 0.63
CA ASP A 51 5.34 2.85 0.68
C ASP A 51 6.09 1.52 0.81
N PHE A 52 7.12 1.32 -0.04
CA PHE A 52 8.00 0.15 0.06
C PHE A 52 8.76 0.03 1.40
N ARG A 53 9.04 1.14 2.10
CA ARG A 53 9.67 1.07 3.43
C ARG A 53 8.69 0.52 4.46
N VAL A 54 7.43 0.95 4.42
CA VAL A 54 6.38 0.40 5.28
C VAL A 54 6.29 -1.12 5.10
N LEU A 55 6.32 -1.61 3.85
CA LEU A 55 6.35 -3.04 3.55
C LEU A 55 7.57 -3.76 4.16
N LYS A 56 8.78 -3.20 4.04
CA LYS A 56 9.97 -3.83 4.62
C LYS A 56 9.89 -3.95 6.14
N GLU A 57 9.41 -2.89 6.78
CA GLU A 57 9.38 -2.74 8.24
C GLU A 57 8.20 -3.48 8.86
N SER A 58 7.12 -3.72 8.08
CA SER A 58 5.98 -4.53 8.50
C SER A 58 6.33 -6.00 8.77
N GLY A 59 7.49 -6.47 8.30
CA GLY A 59 7.89 -7.87 8.45
C GLY A 59 7.02 -8.86 7.68
N VAL A 60 6.11 -8.39 6.81
CA VAL A 60 5.26 -9.27 5.99
C VAL A 60 6.14 -10.11 5.07
N ARG A 61 6.05 -11.44 5.25
CA ARG A 61 6.69 -12.43 4.40
C ARG A 61 5.59 -13.16 3.63
N LEU A 62 5.66 -13.08 2.31
CA LEU A 62 4.78 -13.85 1.44
C LEU A 62 5.44 -15.20 1.18
N HIS A 63 4.66 -16.27 1.22
CA HIS A 63 5.15 -17.59 0.85
C HIS A 63 5.56 -17.57 -0.64
N LEU A 64 6.65 -18.25 -0.99
CA LEU A 64 7.24 -18.21 -2.34
C LEU A 64 6.26 -18.65 -3.45
N GLU A 65 5.27 -19.46 -3.09
CA GLU A 65 4.28 -19.97 -4.02
C GLU A 65 3.03 -19.11 -4.15
N THR A 66 2.78 -18.21 -3.19
CA THR A 66 1.62 -17.33 -3.18
C THR A 66 1.74 -16.30 -4.29
N GLU A 67 0.69 -16.07 -5.06
CA GLU A 67 0.69 -14.99 -6.04
C GLU A 67 0.42 -13.66 -5.33
N ALA A 68 1.33 -12.70 -5.49
CA ALA A 68 1.24 -11.40 -4.84
C ALA A 68 0.92 -10.33 -5.87
N MET A 69 -0.13 -9.56 -5.64
CA MET A 69 -0.52 -8.47 -6.51
C MET A 69 -0.36 -7.14 -5.80
N THR A 70 0.46 -6.23 -6.36
CA THR A 70 0.78 -4.98 -5.66
C THR A 70 0.65 -3.74 -6.52
N ASP A 71 0.59 -2.59 -5.84
CA ASP A 71 0.71 -1.28 -6.47
C ASP A 71 2.13 -0.97 -6.98
N PRO A 72 2.24 -0.03 -7.94
CA PRO A 72 3.54 0.53 -8.36
C PRO A 72 4.37 1.14 -7.22
N GLY A 73 3.74 1.58 -6.12
CA GLY A 73 4.42 2.15 -4.95
C GLY A 73 5.33 1.16 -4.21
N ASN A 74 5.15 -0.15 -4.45
CA ASN A 74 5.95 -1.23 -3.87
C ASN A 74 6.96 -1.82 -4.86
N GLN A 75 7.35 -1.02 -5.86
CA GLN A 75 8.41 -1.37 -6.78
C GLN A 75 9.67 -1.77 -5.99
N GLY A 76 10.03 -3.06 -6.08
CA GLY A 76 11.05 -3.68 -5.25
C GLY A 76 10.61 -4.98 -4.59
N LEU A 77 9.30 -5.22 -4.42
CA LEU A 77 8.80 -6.50 -3.92
C LEU A 77 9.11 -7.66 -4.88
N GLN A 78 9.06 -7.41 -6.19
CA GLN A 78 9.47 -8.38 -7.23
C GLN A 78 10.88 -8.96 -7.01
N LYS A 79 11.80 -8.20 -6.39
CA LYS A 79 13.16 -8.69 -6.07
C LYS A 79 13.18 -9.63 -4.86
N ARG A 80 12.20 -9.52 -3.97
CA ARG A 80 12.08 -10.33 -2.73
C ARG A 80 11.14 -11.52 -2.89
N HIS A 81 10.21 -11.44 -3.84
CA HIS A 81 9.18 -12.42 -4.07
C HIS A 81 8.94 -12.57 -5.58
N GLY A 82 9.27 -13.75 -6.12
CA GLY A 82 9.26 -14.00 -7.56
C GLY A 82 7.87 -13.95 -8.21
N LYS A 83 6.83 -14.45 -7.51
CA LYS A 83 5.45 -14.48 -8.01
C LYS A 83 4.69 -13.17 -7.75
N THR A 84 5.33 -12.03 -8.02
CA THR A 84 4.72 -10.71 -7.81
C THR A 84 4.24 -10.08 -9.11
N THR A 85 2.92 -9.96 -9.26
CA THR A 85 2.27 -9.28 -10.38
C THR A 85 2.07 -7.81 -10.06
N MET A 86 2.54 -6.94 -10.96
CA MET A 86 2.39 -5.49 -10.84
C MET A 86 1.99 -4.88 -12.18
N PRO A 87 1.14 -3.84 -12.20
CA PRO A 87 0.83 -3.14 -13.43
C PRO A 87 2.09 -2.46 -13.98
N LYS A 88 2.29 -2.60 -15.29
CA LYS A 88 3.41 -1.96 -15.99
C LYS A 88 3.17 -0.46 -16.05
N LYS A 89 4.13 0.32 -15.55
CA LYS A 89 4.08 1.78 -15.59
C LYS A 89 4.52 2.29 -16.96
N ARG A 90 3.75 3.21 -17.55
CA ARG A 90 4.15 3.94 -18.76
C ARG A 90 5.34 4.86 -18.45
N SER A 91 6.34 4.89 -19.32
CA SER A 91 7.43 5.89 -19.26
C SER A 91 7.57 6.62 -20.60
N LYS A 92 8.29 7.75 -20.61
CA LYS A 92 8.55 8.52 -21.86
C LYS A 92 9.28 7.69 -22.91
N LYS A 93 10.24 6.86 -22.49
CA LYS A 93 11.05 6.02 -23.39
C LYS A 93 10.39 4.67 -23.69
N ASN A 94 9.53 4.18 -22.80
CA ASN A 94 8.87 2.89 -22.94
C ASN A 94 7.34 3.09 -22.89
N PRO A 95 6.70 3.35 -24.05
CA PRO A 95 5.24 3.38 -24.14
C PRO A 95 4.64 2.00 -23.85
N LEU A 96 3.37 1.97 -23.44
CA LEU A 96 2.65 0.71 -23.21
C LEU A 96 2.22 0.10 -24.53
N THR A 97 2.62 -1.14 -24.76
CA THR A 97 2.12 -1.95 -25.88
C THR A 97 0.65 -2.33 -25.67
N MET A 98 -0.01 -2.84 -26.71
CA MET A 98 -1.39 -3.33 -26.57
C MET A 98 -1.49 -4.50 -25.59
N GLU A 99 -0.49 -5.37 -25.55
CA GLU A 99 -0.40 -6.47 -24.59
C GLU A 99 -0.26 -5.97 -23.16
N ASP A 100 0.61 -4.99 -22.93
CA ASP A 100 0.78 -4.36 -21.61
C ASP A 100 -0.53 -3.74 -21.12
N LYS A 101 -1.30 -3.13 -22.02
CA LYS A 101 -2.63 -2.56 -21.69
C LYS A 101 -3.63 -3.65 -21.32
N ARG A 102 -3.66 -4.77 -22.05
CA ARG A 102 -4.53 -5.92 -21.74
C ARG A 102 -4.16 -6.55 -20.39
N HIS A 103 -2.87 -6.71 -20.12
CA HIS A 103 -2.36 -7.20 -18.85
C HIS A 103 -2.73 -6.26 -17.70
N ASN A 104 -2.48 -4.96 -17.85
CA ASN A 104 -2.87 -3.95 -16.86
C ASN A 104 -4.38 -3.92 -16.65
N CYS A 105 -5.20 -4.13 -17.68
CA CYS A 105 -6.66 -4.21 -17.56
C CYS A 105 -7.09 -5.42 -16.71
N THR A 106 -6.46 -6.57 -16.93
CA THR A 106 -6.71 -7.78 -16.14
C THR A 106 -6.35 -7.55 -14.67
N ILE A 107 -5.18 -6.94 -14.42
CA ILE A 107 -4.75 -6.53 -13.09
C ILE A 107 -5.75 -5.55 -12.45
N SER A 108 -6.21 -4.53 -13.16
CA SER A 108 -7.17 -3.58 -12.61
C SER A 108 -8.48 -4.25 -12.21
N LYS A 109 -9.01 -5.18 -13.02
CA LYS A 109 -10.23 -5.95 -12.69
C LYS A 109 -10.03 -6.82 -11.45
N ALA A 110 -8.89 -7.51 -11.38
CA ALA A 110 -8.51 -8.34 -10.25
C ALA A 110 -8.40 -7.56 -8.92
N ARG A 111 -8.16 -6.25 -8.94
CA ARG A 111 -8.02 -5.44 -7.72
C ARG A 111 -9.33 -4.96 -7.12
N VAL A 112 -10.42 -4.97 -7.88
CA VAL A 112 -11.71 -4.41 -7.45
C VAL A 112 -12.16 -4.95 -6.08
N PRO A 113 -12.09 -6.26 -5.79
CA PRO A 113 -12.47 -6.78 -4.47
C PRO A 113 -11.63 -6.21 -3.32
N ALA A 114 -10.32 -6.12 -3.52
CA ALA A 114 -9.42 -5.52 -2.53
C ALA A 114 -9.76 -4.03 -2.33
N GLU A 115 -10.04 -3.29 -3.41
CA GLU A 115 -10.42 -1.88 -3.36
C GLU A 115 -11.71 -1.65 -2.56
N HIS A 116 -12.69 -2.54 -2.63
CA HIS A 116 -13.89 -2.47 -1.77
C HIS A 116 -13.54 -2.55 -0.29
N ILE A 117 -12.63 -3.46 0.09
CA ILE A 117 -12.15 -3.57 1.47
C ILE A 117 -11.44 -2.27 1.88
N PHE A 118 -10.57 -1.71 1.02
CA PHE A 118 -9.94 -0.42 1.29
C PHE A 118 -10.95 0.71 1.50
N VAL A 119 -12.00 0.79 0.68
CA VAL A 119 -13.04 1.80 0.84
C VAL A 119 -13.77 1.61 2.17
N ALA A 120 -14.04 0.37 2.57
CA ALA A 120 -14.61 0.08 3.89
C ALA A 120 -13.69 0.56 5.02
N VAL A 121 -12.38 0.25 4.96
CA VAL A 121 -11.45 0.69 6.02
C VAL A 121 -11.20 2.22 5.99
N LYS A 122 -11.31 2.87 4.83
CA LYS A 122 -11.23 4.34 4.68
C LYS A 122 -12.29 5.10 5.46
N ARG A 123 -13.45 4.49 5.70
CA ARG A 123 -14.54 5.11 6.48
C ARG A 123 -14.13 5.41 7.93
N PHE A 124 -13.14 4.71 8.47
CA PHE A 124 -12.59 4.97 9.80
C PHE A 124 -11.65 6.20 9.87
N GLY A 125 -11.54 6.99 8.79
CA GLY A 125 -10.72 8.22 8.77
C GLY A 125 -9.22 7.97 8.59
N LEU A 126 -8.84 6.74 8.25
CA LEU A 126 -7.47 6.30 8.11
C LEU A 126 -6.99 6.48 6.65
N ARG A 127 -5.68 6.74 6.48
CA ARG A 127 -5.05 6.89 5.17
C ARG A 127 -4.30 5.61 4.80
N PHE A 128 -4.74 5.00 3.72
CA PHE A 128 -4.27 3.68 3.28
C PHE A 128 -3.36 3.80 2.07
N THR A 129 -2.32 2.95 2.06
CA THR A 129 -1.55 2.59 0.88
C THR A 129 -1.82 1.11 0.62
N LEU A 130 -2.20 0.75 -0.60
CA LEU A 130 -2.34 -0.66 -0.99
C LEU A 130 -0.94 -1.26 -1.16
N ILE A 131 -0.70 -2.39 -0.49
CA ILE A 131 0.63 -2.99 -0.47
C ILE A 131 0.66 -4.41 -1.03
N ALA A 132 -0.31 -5.27 -0.71
CA ALA A 132 -0.45 -6.56 -1.39
C ALA A 132 -1.87 -7.10 -1.29
N ALA A 133 -2.46 -7.45 -2.42
CA ALA A 133 -3.50 -8.46 -2.49
C ALA A 133 -2.77 -9.79 -2.67
N ALA A 134 -2.79 -10.64 -1.65
CA ALA A 134 -2.31 -12.00 -1.76
C ALA A 134 -3.44 -12.84 -2.37
N TYR A 135 -3.13 -13.56 -3.45
CA TYR A 135 -3.98 -14.62 -3.97
C TYR A 135 -3.56 -15.92 -3.30
N ASN A 136 -4.36 -16.36 -2.33
CA ASN A 136 -4.38 -17.78 -2.00
C ASN A 136 -5.26 -18.48 -3.02
N LYS A 137 -4.64 -19.07 -4.04
CA LYS A 137 -5.36 -20.02 -4.90
C LYS A 137 -5.48 -21.40 -4.28
N ASN A 138 -4.60 -21.78 -3.35
CA ASN A 138 -4.70 -23.05 -2.63
C ASN A 138 -3.97 -22.91 -1.27
N LEU A 139 -4.70 -22.62 -0.22
CA LEU A 139 -4.37 -23.14 1.10
C LEU A 139 -5.61 -23.92 1.51
N THR A 140 -5.70 -25.14 0.98
CA THR A 140 -6.46 -26.18 1.69
C THR A 140 -5.85 -26.30 3.09
N PRO A 141 -6.70 -26.43 4.13
CA PRO A 141 -6.25 -26.51 5.52
C PRO A 141 -5.24 -27.64 5.76
#